data_AF-A0A497FZQ2-F1
#
_entry.id   AF-A0A497FZQ2-F1
#
_cell.length_a   1.000
_cell.length_b   1.000
_cell.length_c   1.000
_cell.angle_alpha   90.00
_cell.angle_beta   90.00
_cell.angle_gamma   90.00
#
_symmetry.space_group_name_H-M   'P 1'
#
loop_
_entity.id
_entity.type
_entity.pdbx_description
1 polymer ?
#
loop_
_entity_poly.entity_id
_entity_poly.type
_entity_poly.pdbx_seq_one_letter_code
_entity_poly.pdbx_strand_id
1 'polypeptide(L)'
;MEEILILAITIAAGIAAIYAIIKALGFREYLGGKKAKPWAIPREELLKHLLELNSEKLPFIIRRGDKENCDLVVEWKLADSKWYGIFSKHRLTKWYKAYILLDDERKTARYLEETGTIEWVYGAEGLKPVIKREQAFFRGRILFAKEYEVALGITEEKKPGKIYEYMFDPSYPRNIIKKTVEEAGWEFVQVTSLKHVQKPVHKH
;
A
#
# COMPACT_ATOMS: atom_id res chain seq x y z
N MET A 1 26.01 45.86 4.71
CA MET A 1 25.89 45.10 3.44
C MET A 1 26.06 43.60 3.70
N GLU A 2 27.07 43.21 4.48
CA GLU A 2 27.39 41.81 4.82
C GLU A 2 26.29 41.11 5.64
N GLU A 3 25.69 41.77 6.64
CA GLU A 3 24.59 41.19 7.44
C GLU A 3 23.31 40.92 6.61
N ILE A 4 22.99 41.82 5.67
CA ILE A 4 21.85 41.64 4.76
C ILE A 4 22.07 40.44 3.83
N LEU A 5 23.32 40.22 3.40
CA LEU A 5 23.70 39.08 2.57
C LEU A 5 23.60 37.75 3.34
N ILE A 6 24.07 37.71 4.59
CA ILE A 6 23.97 36.53 5.47
C ILE A 6 22.50 36.17 5.75
N LEU A 7 21.65 37.16 6.03
CA LEU A 7 20.23 36.96 6.24
C LEU A 7 19.53 36.40 4.99
N ALA A 8 19.85 36.94 3.81
CA ALA A 8 19.29 36.48 2.54
C ALA A 8 19.67 35.02 2.21
N ILE A 9 20.94 34.65 2.44
CA ILE A 9 21.43 33.27 2.24
C ILE A 9 20.72 32.30 3.20
N THR A 10 20.53 32.70 4.46
CA THR A 10 19.87 31.86 5.47
C THR A 10 18.40 31.61 5.13
N ILE A 11 17.68 32.65 4.68
CA ILE A 11 16.29 32.52 4.22
C ILE A 11 16.21 31.62 2.98
N ALA A 12 17.10 31.82 2.00
CA ALA A 12 17.13 31.01 0.79
C ALA A 12 17.41 29.53 1.10
N ALA A 13 18.35 29.24 2.00
CA ALA A 13 18.64 27.88 2.46
C ALA A 13 17.43 27.26 3.20
N GLY A 14 16.75 28.03 4.05
CA GLY A 14 15.52 27.61 4.72
C GLY A 14 14.39 27.26 3.73
N ILE A 15 14.15 28.11 2.73
CA ILE A 15 13.16 27.86 1.67
C ILE A 15 13.54 26.62 0.85
N ALA A 16 14.81 26.47 0.50
CA ALA A 16 15.30 25.30 -0.24
C ALA A 16 15.13 24.00 0.56
N ALA A 17 15.40 24.03 1.87
CA ALA A 17 15.19 22.88 2.77
C ALA A 17 13.70 22.53 2.90
N ILE A 18 12.83 23.53 3.09
CA ILE A 18 11.37 23.33 3.12
C ILE A 18 10.87 22.77 1.79
N TYR A 19 11.32 23.31 0.66
CA TYR A 19 10.98 22.79 -0.67
C TYR A 19 11.46 21.35 -0.86
N ALA A 20 12.69 21.03 -0.43
CA ALA A 20 13.23 19.67 -0.46
C ALA A 20 12.41 18.70 0.40
N ILE A 21 11.98 19.13 1.60
CA ILE A 21 11.09 18.35 2.47
C ILE A 21 9.72 18.15 1.82
N ILE A 22 9.09 19.20 1.28
CA ILE A 22 7.80 19.12 0.57
C ILE A 22 7.90 18.17 -0.64
N LYS A 23 9.01 18.23 -1.37
CA LYS A 23 9.30 17.34 -2.51
C LYS A 23 9.53 15.89 -2.05
N ALA A 24 10.29 15.67 -0.98
CA ALA A 24 10.56 14.35 -0.41
C ALA A 24 9.30 13.70 0.20
N LEU A 25 8.39 14.50 0.75
CA LEU A 25 7.07 14.08 1.21
C LEU A 25 6.10 13.77 0.06
N GLY A 26 6.51 13.97 -1.21
CA GLY A 26 5.70 13.64 -2.38
C GLY A 26 4.49 14.55 -2.57
N PHE A 27 4.56 15.78 -2.08
CA PHE A 27 3.44 16.73 -2.15
C PHE A 27 3.05 17.10 -3.60
N ARG A 28 3.91 16.83 -4.58
CA ARG A 28 3.58 16.99 -6.01
C ARG A 28 2.78 15.80 -6.56
N GLU A 29 2.95 14.61 -5.97
CA GLU A 29 2.15 13.42 -6.29
C GLU A 29 0.75 13.54 -5.68
N TYR A 30 0.59 14.29 -4.58
CA TYR A 30 -0.71 14.67 -3.99
C TYR A 30 -1.66 15.38 -4.98
N LEU A 31 -1.13 16.00 -6.04
CA LEU A 31 -1.90 16.73 -7.05
C LEU A 31 -2.00 16.02 -8.41
N GLY A 32 -1.49 14.78 -8.56
CA GLY A 32 -1.35 14.14 -9.89
C GLY A 32 -0.16 14.77 -10.63
N GLY A 33 0.95 14.05 -10.64
CA GLY A 33 2.26 14.59 -11.00
C GLY A 33 2.65 14.38 -12.46
N LYS A 34 1.94 13.50 -13.17
CA LYS A 34 2.20 13.19 -14.58
C LYS A 34 0.90 13.30 -15.37
N LYS A 35 0.97 13.92 -16.55
CA LYS A 35 -0.15 13.87 -17.49
C LYS A 35 -0.47 12.41 -17.81
N ALA A 36 -1.75 12.08 -17.86
CA ALA A 36 -2.24 10.82 -18.38
C ALA A 36 -1.50 10.46 -19.67
N LYS A 37 -1.00 9.24 -19.78
CA LYS A 37 -0.35 8.82 -21.02
C LYS A 37 -1.43 8.75 -22.11
N PRO A 38 -1.12 9.13 -23.37
CA PRO A 38 -2.13 9.12 -24.45
C PRO A 38 -2.78 7.75 -24.71
N TRP A 39 -2.10 6.69 -24.29
CA TRP A 39 -2.52 5.29 -24.44
C TRP A 39 -3.18 4.72 -23.17
N ALA A 40 -3.51 5.56 -22.17
CA ALA A 40 -4.17 5.10 -20.96
C ALA A 40 -5.49 4.39 -21.28
N ILE A 41 -5.62 3.15 -20.83
CA ILE A 41 -6.83 2.35 -21.06
C ILE A 41 -8.03 2.92 -20.27
N PRO A 42 -9.28 2.59 -20.66
CA PRO A 42 -10.47 2.98 -19.91
C PRO A 42 -10.45 2.48 -18.45
N ARG A 43 -11.06 3.24 -17.53
CA ARG A 43 -11.11 2.88 -16.10
C ARG A 43 -11.66 1.48 -15.83
N GLU A 44 -12.73 1.09 -16.52
CA GLU A 44 -13.34 -0.23 -16.31
C GLU A 44 -12.41 -1.37 -16.75
N GLU A 45 -11.59 -1.15 -17.78
CA GLU A 45 -10.60 -2.13 -18.24
C GLU A 45 -9.45 -2.26 -17.23
N LEU A 46 -8.93 -1.14 -16.71
CA LEU A 46 -7.94 -1.17 -15.62
C LEU A 46 -8.50 -1.87 -14.38
N LEU A 47 -9.75 -1.58 -14.03
CA LEU A 47 -10.41 -2.22 -12.89
C LEU A 47 -10.50 -3.74 -13.08
N LYS A 48 -10.85 -4.20 -14.29
CA LYS A 48 -10.88 -5.62 -14.64
C LYS A 48 -9.50 -6.26 -14.51
N HIS A 49 -8.47 -5.63 -15.10
CA HIS A 49 -7.09 -6.12 -15.01
C HIS A 49 -6.63 -6.26 -13.56
N LEU A 50 -6.92 -5.28 -12.71
CA LEU A 50 -6.56 -5.34 -11.29
C LEU A 50 -7.28 -6.47 -10.54
N LEU A 51 -8.54 -6.75 -10.86
CA LEU A 51 -9.27 -7.88 -10.26
C LEU A 51 -8.77 -9.24 -10.78
N GLU A 52 -8.31 -9.32 -12.02
CA GLU A 52 -7.76 -10.53 -12.65
C GLU A 52 -6.37 -10.92 -12.09
N LEU A 53 -5.68 -10.00 -11.39
CA LEU A 53 -4.45 -10.32 -10.66
C LEU A 53 -4.68 -11.33 -9.52
N ASN A 54 -5.93 -11.51 -9.07
CA ASN A 54 -6.23 -12.45 -8.00
C ASN A 54 -5.83 -13.88 -8.38
N SER A 55 -5.04 -14.50 -7.50
CA SER A 55 -4.63 -15.88 -7.63
C SER A 55 -4.54 -16.54 -6.26
N GLU A 56 -4.80 -17.84 -6.19
CA GLU A 56 -4.57 -18.66 -4.99
C GLU A 56 -3.09 -18.75 -4.60
N LYS A 57 -2.18 -18.40 -5.53
CA LYS A 57 -0.74 -18.37 -5.30
C LYS A 57 -0.28 -17.07 -4.65
N LEU A 58 -1.12 -16.05 -4.60
CA LEU A 58 -0.83 -14.77 -3.97
C LEU A 58 -1.38 -14.72 -2.53
N PRO A 59 -0.63 -14.10 -1.61
CA PRO A 59 -0.98 -14.03 -0.19
C PRO A 59 -1.95 -12.89 0.15
N PHE A 60 -2.36 -12.12 -0.86
CA PHE A 60 -3.34 -11.04 -0.75
C PHE A 60 -4.49 -11.27 -1.74
N ILE A 61 -5.58 -10.56 -1.52
CA ILE A 61 -6.74 -10.49 -2.40
C ILE A 61 -7.03 -9.04 -2.78
N ILE A 62 -7.47 -8.81 -4.00
CA ILE A 62 -7.99 -7.54 -4.50
C ILE A 62 -9.50 -7.71 -4.66
N ARG A 63 -10.29 -6.90 -3.94
CA ARG A 63 -11.75 -6.94 -4.01
C ARG A 63 -12.33 -5.56 -4.27
N ARG A 64 -13.61 -5.52 -4.66
CA ARG A 64 -14.38 -4.27 -4.71
C ARG A 64 -14.40 -3.60 -3.33
N GLY A 65 -14.26 -2.28 -3.34
CA GLY A 65 -14.15 -1.42 -2.16
C GLY A 65 -15.42 -0.69 -1.75
N ASP A 66 -16.60 -1.16 -2.20
CA ASP A 66 -17.87 -0.45 -1.98
C ASP A 66 -18.17 -0.22 -0.49
N LYS A 67 -17.84 -1.19 0.36
CA LYS A 67 -17.98 -1.08 1.84
C LYS A 67 -17.07 -0.01 2.44
N GLU A 68 -15.94 0.25 1.81
CA GLU A 68 -14.93 1.23 2.23
C GLU A 68 -15.09 2.58 1.52
N ASN A 69 -16.13 2.74 0.68
CA ASN A 69 -16.34 3.90 -0.18
C ASN A 69 -15.15 4.18 -1.13
N CYS A 70 -14.47 3.13 -1.61
CA CYS A 70 -13.40 3.23 -2.61
C CYS A 70 -13.69 2.31 -3.81
N ASP A 71 -12.79 2.23 -4.79
CA ASP A 71 -12.97 1.33 -5.94
C ASP A 71 -12.53 -0.09 -5.61
N LEU A 72 -11.33 -0.22 -5.05
CA LEU A 72 -10.75 -1.51 -4.69
C LEU A 72 -10.13 -1.46 -3.30
N VAL A 73 -10.11 -2.63 -2.67
CA VAL A 73 -9.36 -2.90 -1.45
C VAL A 73 -8.42 -4.07 -1.72
N VAL A 74 -7.20 -3.95 -1.21
CA VAL A 74 -6.20 -5.00 -1.23
C VAL A 74 -5.91 -5.38 0.20
N GLU A 75 -5.98 -6.66 0.55
CA GLU A 75 -5.74 -7.10 1.93
C GLU A 75 -5.10 -8.49 1.97
N TRP A 76 -4.32 -8.76 3.01
CA TRP A 76 -3.76 -10.10 3.23
C TRP A 76 -4.87 -11.11 3.48
N LYS A 77 -4.69 -12.32 2.97
CA LYS A 77 -5.63 -13.45 3.15
C LYS A 77 -5.49 -14.10 4.52
N LEU A 78 -5.60 -13.34 5.60
CA LEU A 78 -5.32 -13.80 6.96
C LEU A 78 -6.23 -14.95 7.43
N ALA A 79 -7.43 -15.08 6.86
CA ALA A 79 -8.44 -16.08 7.20
C ALA A 79 -8.54 -17.24 6.18
N ASP A 80 -7.77 -17.21 5.09
CA ASP A 80 -7.73 -18.29 4.10
C ASP A 80 -6.94 -19.47 4.67
N SER A 81 -7.47 -20.69 4.65
CA SER A 81 -6.88 -21.85 5.34
C SER A 81 -5.43 -22.14 4.90
N LYS A 82 -5.11 -21.93 3.62
CA LYS A 82 -3.77 -22.14 3.07
C LYS A 82 -2.79 -21.11 3.61
N TRP A 83 -3.21 -19.85 3.67
CA TRP A 83 -2.36 -18.74 4.11
C TRP A 83 -2.31 -18.59 5.63
N TYR A 84 -3.41 -18.89 6.31
CA TYR A 84 -3.54 -18.89 7.76
C TYR A 84 -2.49 -19.80 8.42
N GLY A 85 -2.31 -21.04 7.94
CA GLY A 85 -1.32 -21.96 8.51
C GLY A 85 0.12 -21.52 8.27
N ILE A 86 0.36 -20.80 7.17
CA ILE A 86 1.64 -20.19 6.84
C ILE A 86 1.90 -18.99 7.77
N PHE A 87 0.96 -18.05 7.89
CA PHE A 87 1.13 -16.85 8.69
C PHE A 87 1.26 -17.15 10.18
N SER A 88 0.52 -18.14 10.70
CA SER A 88 0.60 -18.52 12.12
C SER A 88 1.93 -19.21 12.46
N LYS A 89 2.40 -20.13 11.60
CA LYS A 89 3.70 -20.80 11.75
C LYS A 89 4.87 -19.82 11.73
N HIS A 90 4.78 -18.78 10.91
CA HIS A 90 5.82 -17.75 10.76
C HIS A 90 5.55 -16.49 11.59
N ARG A 91 4.62 -16.54 12.56
CA ARG A 91 4.34 -15.47 13.52
C ARG A 91 4.16 -14.09 12.88
N LEU A 92 3.41 -14.00 11.78
CA LEU A 92 3.07 -12.71 11.16
C LEU A 92 2.49 -11.76 12.21
N THR A 93 3.23 -10.69 12.53
CA THR A 93 2.83 -9.75 13.58
C THR A 93 2.08 -8.54 13.03
N LYS A 94 2.05 -8.36 11.70
CA LYS A 94 1.35 -7.24 11.05
C LYS A 94 0.34 -7.68 10.01
N TRP A 95 -0.81 -7.02 10.01
CA TRP A 95 -1.75 -7.08 8.89
C TRP A 95 -1.49 -5.92 7.96
N TYR A 96 -1.99 -6.04 6.74
CA TYR A 96 -1.98 -4.93 5.80
C TYR A 96 -3.22 -4.90 4.91
N LYS A 97 -3.60 -3.67 4.62
CA LYS A 97 -4.70 -3.31 3.76
C LYS A 97 -4.26 -2.12 2.93
N ALA A 98 -4.76 -2.02 1.72
CA ALA A 98 -4.65 -0.81 0.94
C ALA A 98 -5.99 -0.49 0.28
N TYR A 99 -6.23 0.80 0.09
CA TYR A 99 -7.42 1.34 -0.54
C TYR A 99 -7.01 1.98 -1.85
N ILE A 100 -7.80 1.73 -2.89
CA ILE A 100 -7.53 2.23 -4.24
C ILE A 100 -8.74 3.02 -4.73
N LEU A 101 -8.49 4.21 -5.26
CA LEU A 101 -9.44 5.00 -6.04
C LEU A 101 -8.87 5.22 -7.44
N LEU A 102 -9.65 4.90 -8.47
CA LEU A 102 -9.31 5.13 -9.86
C LEU A 102 -9.96 6.44 -10.32
N ASP A 103 -9.17 7.50 -10.37
CA ASP A 103 -9.57 8.81 -10.89
C ASP A 103 -9.48 8.80 -12.42
N ASP A 104 -10.64 8.64 -13.06
CA ASP A 104 -10.71 8.55 -14.53
C ASP A 104 -10.41 9.87 -15.23
N GLU A 105 -10.70 11.01 -14.61
CA GLU A 105 -10.42 12.33 -15.16
C GLU A 105 -8.91 12.55 -15.27
N ARG A 106 -8.18 12.20 -14.21
CA ARG A 106 -6.72 12.36 -14.15
C ARG A 106 -5.94 11.15 -14.66
N LYS A 107 -6.62 10.02 -14.91
CA LYS A 107 -6.03 8.70 -15.15
C LYS A 107 -5.00 8.37 -14.07
N THR A 108 -5.41 8.52 -12.81
CA THR A 108 -4.57 8.29 -11.63
C THR A 108 -5.18 7.21 -10.74
N ALA A 109 -4.39 6.20 -10.37
CA ALA A 109 -4.72 5.28 -9.30
C ALA A 109 -4.13 5.80 -7.98
N ARG A 110 -5.00 6.28 -7.10
CA ARG A 110 -4.60 6.72 -5.75
C ARG A 110 -4.57 5.54 -4.81
N TYR A 111 -3.47 5.36 -4.09
CA TYR A 111 -3.17 4.19 -3.28
C TYR A 111 -2.83 4.59 -1.85
N LEU A 112 -3.65 4.17 -0.89
CA LEU A 112 -3.42 4.42 0.53
C LEU A 112 -3.15 3.10 1.24
N GLU A 113 -2.04 3.01 1.96
CA GLU A 113 -1.72 1.83 2.76
C GLU A 113 -2.14 2.01 4.21
N GLU A 114 -2.51 0.89 4.81
CA GLU A 114 -2.93 0.77 6.19
C GLU A 114 -2.37 -0.53 6.77
N THR A 115 -1.79 -0.45 7.95
CA THR A 115 -1.20 -1.61 8.62
C THR A 115 -1.31 -1.46 10.13
N GLY A 116 -1.27 -2.57 10.83
CA GLY A 116 -1.19 -2.60 12.27
C GLY A 116 -0.86 -3.99 12.78
N THR A 117 -0.92 -4.16 14.10
CA THR A 117 -0.48 -5.39 14.75
C THR A 117 -1.57 -6.47 14.79
N ILE A 118 -1.17 -7.72 14.58
CA ILE A 118 -1.97 -8.94 14.79
C ILE A 118 -1.35 -9.71 15.96
N GLU A 119 -2.19 -10.29 16.80
CA GLU A 119 -1.79 -11.36 17.72
C GLU A 119 -2.46 -12.67 17.35
N TRP A 120 -1.74 -13.78 17.57
CA TRP A 120 -2.26 -15.12 17.37
C TRP A 120 -2.71 -15.68 18.71
N VAL A 121 -4.03 -15.82 18.88
CA VAL A 121 -4.61 -16.41 20.10
C VAL A 121 -5.04 -17.85 19.84
N TYR A 122 -4.93 -18.73 20.82
CA TYR A 122 -5.42 -20.10 20.71
C TYR A 122 -6.94 -20.14 20.95
N GLY A 123 -7.71 -20.73 20.03
CA GLY A 123 -9.15 -20.93 20.13
C GLY A 123 -9.56 -22.39 19.89
N ALA A 124 -10.86 -22.69 20.00
CA ALA A 124 -11.41 -24.05 19.87
C ALA A 124 -11.12 -24.73 18.52
N GLU A 125 -10.83 -23.95 17.48
CA GLU A 125 -10.51 -24.41 16.12
C GLU A 125 -9.02 -24.22 15.77
N GLY A 126 -8.15 -24.01 16.77
CA GLY A 126 -6.72 -23.69 16.58
C GLY A 126 -6.38 -22.22 16.79
N LEU A 127 -5.18 -21.78 16.37
CA LEU A 127 -4.77 -20.37 16.47
C LEU A 127 -5.75 -19.46 15.71
N LYS A 128 -5.95 -18.20 16.07
CA LYS A 128 -6.77 -17.26 15.29
C LYS A 128 -6.08 -15.90 15.31
N PRO A 129 -6.00 -15.19 14.17
CA PRO A 129 -5.46 -13.86 14.14
C PRO A 129 -6.47 -12.89 14.76
N VAL A 130 -6.05 -12.16 15.77
CA VAL A 130 -6.81 -11.07 16.39
C VAL A 130 -6.09 -9.77 16.07
N ILE A 131 -6.80 -8.88 15.36
CA ILE A 131 -6.28 -7.55 15.08
C ILE A 131 -6.43 -6.70 16.34
N LYS A 132 -5.31 -6.37 16.97
CA LYS A 132 -5.28 -5.41 18.07
C LYS A 132 -5.36 -4.00 17.51
N ARG A 133 -6.60 -3.53 17.30
CA ARG A 133 -6.87 -2.18 16.77
C ARG A 133 -6.30 -1.07 17.68
N GLU A 134 -6.02 -1.37 18.95
CA GLU A 134 -5.58 -0.41 19.98
C GLU A 134 -4.06 -0.15 20.04
N GLN A 135 -3.18 -0.96 19.43
CA GLN A 135 -1.73 -0.89 19.78
C GLN A 135 -0.74 -0.35 18.74
N ALA A 136 -1.03 -0.33 17.45
CA ALA A 136 -0.23 0.43 16.47
C ALA A 136 -0.97 0.43 15.14
N PHE A 137 -1.56 1.56 14.79
CA PHE A 137 -2.28 1.72 13.54
C PHE A 137 -1.56 2.77 12.71
N PHE A 138 -0.99 2.35 11.58
CA PHE A 138 -0.40 3.26 10.62
C PHE A 138 -1.27 3.34 9.38
N ARG A 139 -1.48 4.57 8.90
CA ARG A 139 -2.16 4.85 7.65
C ARG A 139 -1.35 5.90 6.90
N GLY A 140 -0.94 5.58 5.68
CA GLY A 140 -0.21 6.51 4.83
C GLY A 140 0.70 5.82 3.83
N ARG A 141 1.88 6.40 3.60
CA ARG A 141 2.92 5.82 2.73
C ARG A 141 3.87 4.96 3.55
N ILE A 142 3.90 3.66 3.26
CA ILE A 142 4.84 2.77 3.92
C ILE A 142 6.16 2.77 3.14
N LEU A 143 7.11 3.61 3.57
CA LEU A 143 8.43 3.77 2.94
C LEU A 143 9.36 2.58 3.27
N PHE A 144 9.37 2.15 4.53
CA PHE A 144 10.16 1.02 5.02
C PHE A 144 9.37 0.28 6.12
N ALA A 145 8.83 -0.89 5.79
CA ALA A 145 8.26 -1.79 6.79
C ALA A 145 8.59 -3.23 6.38
N LYS A 146 9.88 -3.54 6.32
CA LYS A 146 10.33 -4.90 6.10
C LYS A 146 10.58 -5.52 7.47
N GLU A 147 9.66 -6.36 7.92
CA GLU A 147 9.90 -7.19 9.11
C GLU A 147 10.76 -8.37 8.68
N TYR A 148 12.03 -8.36 9.10
CA TYR A 148 12.91 -9.50 8.92
C TYR A 148 12.76 -10.43 10.13
N GLU A 149 11.82 -11.37 10.07
CA GLU A 149 11.98 -12.60 10.83
C GLU A 149 12.62 -13.62 9.87
N VAL A 150 13.92 -13.85 10.05
CA VAL A 150 14.61 -14.94 9.39
C VAL A 150 14.00 -16.22 9.98
N ALA A 151 13.01 -16.77 9.28
CA ALA A 151 12.52 -18.11 9.56
C ALA A 151 13.67 -19.09 9.23
N LEU A 152 14.56 -19.33 10.19
CA LEU A 152 15.48 -20.46 10.23
C LEU A 152 14.66 -21.74 10.41
N GLY A 153 13.93 -22.10 9.35
CA GLY A 153 13.20 -23.36 9.22
C GLY A 153 13.84 -24.12 8.07
N ILE A 154 14.54 -25.20 8.43
CA ILE A 154 15.29 -26.12 7.56
C ILE A 154 14.53 -26.39 6.24
N THR A 155 15.10 -25.96 5.13
CA THR A 155 14.68 -26.37 3.78
C THR A 155 15.44 -27.64 3.39
N GLU A 156 14.82 -28.80 3.59
CA GLU A 156 15.28 -30.04 2.93
C GLU A 156 14.79 -30.13 1.47
N GLU A 157 13.80 -29.33 1.06
CA GLU A 157 13.35 -29.33 -0.34
C GLU A 157 13.41 -27.94 -0.98
N LYS A 158 14.02 -27.94 -2.17
CA LYS A 158 14.46 -26.75 -2.92
C LYS A 158 13.26 -25.89 -3.33
N LYS A 159 13.14 -24.73 -2.64
CA LYS A 159 12.54 -23.44 -3.06
C LYS A 159 11.09 -23.11 -2.63
N PRO A 160 10.80 -22.97 -1.33
CA PRO A 160 9.69 -22.13 -0.90
C PRO A 160 10.09 -20.86 -0.11
N GLY A 161 11.38 -20.62 0.16
CA GLY A 161 11.86 -19.49 1.00
C GLY A 161 11.51 -18.06 0.53
N LYS A 162 11.46 -17.80 -0.79
CA LYS A 162 11.18 -16.45 -1.31
C LYS A 162 9.73 -16.01 -1.13
N ILE A 163 8.78 -16.94 -1.22
CA ILE A 163 7.34 -16.63 -1.07
C ILE A 163 7.08 -16.11 0.35
N TYR A 164 7.78 -16.66 1.35
CA TYR A 164 7.60 -16.26 2.74
C TYR A 164 8.13 -14.87 3.05
N GLU A 165 9.31 -14.51 2.53
CA GLU A 165 9.91 -13.18 2.74
C GLU A 165 8.99 -12.04 2.26
N TYR A 166 8.29 -12.25 1.14
CA TYR A 166 7.34 -11.25 0.61
C TYR A 166 6.12 -11.04 1.50
N MET A 167 5.76 -12.00 2.36
CA MET A 167 4.55 -11.88 3.17
C MET A 167 4.61 -10.83 4.26
N PHE A 168 5.83 -10.44 4.63
CA PHE A 168 6.12 -9.42 5.62
C PHE A 168 6.49 -8.09 4.98
N ASP A 169 6.46 -8.01 3.64
CA ASP A 169 6.81 -6.82 2.88
C ASP A 169 5.55 -6.21 2.23
N PRO A 170 5.02 -5.10 2.79
CA PRO A 170 3.88 -4.40 2.20
C PRO A 170 4.19 -3.80 0.82
N SER A 171 5.48 -3.73 0.42
CA SER A 171 5.86 -3.37 -0.94
C SER A 171 5.45 -4.41 -1.98
N TYR A 172 5.26 -5.68 -1.59
CA TYR A 172 4.94 -6.75 -2.54
C TYR A 172 3.61 -6.54 -3.28
N PRO A 173 2.44 -6.43 -2.60
CA PRO A 173 1.19 -6.12 -3.28
C PRO A 173 1.26 -4.77 -4.01
N ARG A 174 1.86 -3.75 -3.37
CA ARG A 174 2.01 -2.42 -3.95
C ARG A 174 2.75 -2.43 -5.29
N ASN A 175 3.85 -3.18 -5.40
CA ASN A 175 4.68 -3.22 -6.61
C ASN A 175 3.94 -3.91 -7.77
N ILE A 176 3.19 -4.98 -7.49
CA ILE A 176 2.36 -5.66 -8.50
C ILE A 176 1.28 -4.70 -9.04
N ILE A 177 0.60 -4.00 -8.13
CA ILE A 177 -0.46 -3.06 -8.49
C ILE A 177 0.11 -1.86 -9.24
N LYS A 178 1.18 -1.26 -8.73
CA LYS A 178 1.87 -0.14 -9.37
C LYS A 178 2.28 -0.49 -10.79
N LYS A 179 2.92 -1.65 -10.99
CA LYS A 179 3.32 -2.11 -12.31
C LYS A 179 2.11 -2.22 -13.25
N THR A 180 1.04 -2.87 -12.81
CA THR A 180 -0.19 -3.05 -13.59
C THR A 180 -0.83 -1.71 -13.97
N VAL A 181 -0.90 -0.76 -13.04
CA VAL A 181 -1.41 0.60 -13.28
C VAL A 181 -0.53 1.36 -14.29
N GLU A 182 0.78 1.33 -14.12
CA GLU A 182 1.71 2.07 -14.98
C GLU A 182 1.80 1.49 -16.41
N GLU A 183 1.67 0.16 -16.53
CA GLU A 183 1.56 -0.59 -17.79
C GLU A 183 0.21 -0.41 -18.49
N ALA A 184 -0.83 -0.01 -17.75
CA ALA A 184 -2.13 0.40 -18.29
C ALA A 184 -2.18 1.88 -18.71
N GLY A 185 -1.08 2.62 -18.48
CA GLY A 185 -0.93 4.02 -18.90
C GLY A 185 -1.39 5.04 -17.88
N TRP A 186 -1.80 4.57 -16.71
CA TRP A 186 -2.23 5.38 -15.59
C TRP A 186 -1.05 5.79 -14.71
N GLU A 187 -1.23 6.87 -13.96
CA GLU A 187 -0.27 7.27 -12.92
C GLU A 187 -0.59 6.54 -11.61
N PHE A 188 0.41 5.92 -10.99
CA PHE A 188 0.28 5.39 -9.63
C PHE A 188 0.70 6.45 -8.61
N VAL A 189 -0.22 6.84 -7.73
CA VAL A 189 0.01 7.88 -6.71
C VAL A 189 -0.25 7.32 -5.33
N GLN A 190 0.79 7.23 -4.50
CA GLN A 190 0.58 6.93 -3.09
C GLN A 190 0.05 8.17 -2.35
N VAL A 191 -0.93 7.99 -1.49
CA VAL A 191 -1.53 9.08 -0.69
C VAL A 191 -1.42 8.78 0.80
N THR A 192 -1.68 9.78 1.64
CA THR A 192 -1.49 9.68 3.09
C THR A 192 -2.79 9.75 3.90
N SER A 193 -3.94 9.97 3.25
CA SER A 193 -5.22 10.14 3.95
C SER A 193 -6.38 9.44 3.23
N LEU A 194 -7.34 8.94 4.01
CA LEU A 194 -8.54 8.25 3.49
C LEU A 194 -9.35 9.11 2.52
N LYS A 195 -9.42 10.42 2.77
CA LYS A 195 -10.20 11.34 1.92
C LYS A 195 -9.75 11.34 0.45
N HIS A 196 -8.53 10.89 0.16
CA HIS A 196 -7.97 10.83 -1.20
C HIS A 196 -8.21 9.49 -1.91
N VAL A 197 -8.71 8.49 -1.18
CA VAL A 197 -9.07 7.18 -1.75
C VAL A 197 -10.56 6.90 -1.61
N GLN A 198 -11.33 7.86 -1.10
CA GLN A 198 -12.77 7.76 -0.97
C GLN A 198 -13.47 8.47 -2.13
N LYS A 199 -14.53 7.86 -2.65
CA LYS A 199 -15.42 8.48 -3.64
C LYS A 199 -16.09 9.70 -3.01
N PRO A 200 -16.34 10.78 -3.77
CA PRO A 200 -17.08 11.93 -3.27
C PRO A 200 -18.44 11.47 -2.74
N VAL A 201 -18.74 11.79 -1.48
CA VAL A 201 -20.08 11.59 -0.94
C VAL A 201 -20.94 12.73 -1.50
N HIS A 202 -21.77 12.46 -2.50
CA HIS A 202 -22.79 13.42 -2.91
C HIS A 202 -23.71 13.64 -1.71
N LYS A 203 -23.62 14.83 -1.10
CA LYS A 203 -24.63 15.28 -0.14
C LYS A 203 -25.88 15.61 -0.96
N HIS A 204 -26.92 14.79 -0.82
CA HIS A 204 -28.27 15.12 -1.26
C HIS A 204 -28.88 16.17 -0.34
#